data_AF-A0A4Q6AFA2-F1
#
_entry.id   AF-A0A4Q6AFA2-F1
#
_cell.length_a   1.000
_cell.length_b   1.000
_cell.length_c   1.000
_cell.angle_alpha   90.00
_cell.angle_beta   90.00
_cell.angle_gamma   90.00
#
_symmetry.space_group_name_H-M   'P 1'
#
loop_
_entity.id
_entity.type
_entity.pdbx_description
1 polymer ?
#
loop_
_entity_poly.entity_id
_entity_poly.type
_entity_poly.pdbx_seq_one_letter_code
_entity_poly.pdbx_strand_id
1 'polypeptide(L)'
;QNEVFSVAFSSCQQSVPAGFEPTVLQSEWKSAQMILGVKEGNQILFDYEVRKFGEARQAILEELIRLKREIRPDVVLLPSRDDVHQDHTVIAQECIRAFKYSSLLQYELPWNNLQFTASLFVSLTAAQVAKKAEAVAAYASQAHRNYCQPEFLRSLATVRGVQSGHGFAEAFDVIRWNL
;
A
#
# COMPACT_ATOMS: atom_id res chain seq x y z
N GLN A 1 -15.59 11.70 8.80
CA GLN A 1 -14.56 11.25 7.86
C GLN A 1 -13.44 10.65 8.67
N ASN A 2 -12.92 9.50 8.26
CA ASN A 2 -11.77 8.89 8.94
C ASN A 2 -10.50 9.64 8.56
N GLU A 3 -9.55 9.75 9.49
CA GLU A 3 -8.24 10.31 9.21
C GLU A 3 -7.33 9.21 8.64
N VAL A 4 -6.66 9.51 7.51
CA VAL A 4 -5.81 8.55 6.81
C VAL A 4 -4.42 9.15 6.68
N PHE A 5 -3.41 8.34 7.00
CA PHE A 5 -1.99 8.62 6.77
C PHE A 5 -1.44 7.64 5.75
N SER A 6 -0.60 8.13 4.85
CA SER A 6 0.10 7.32 3.85
C SER A 6 1.60 7.48 4.04
N VAL A 7 2.27 6.36 4.28
CA VAL A 7 3.69 6.33 4.63
C VAL A 7 4.43 5.48 3.61
N ALA A 8 5.32 6.11 2.83
CA ALA A 8 6.22 5.45 1.90
C ALA A 8 7.65 5.48 2.45
N PHE A 9 8.35 4.34 2.36
CA PHE A 9 9.69 4.20 2.94
C PHE A 9 10.82 4.44 1.92
N SER A 10 10.51 4.56 0.63
CA SER A 10 11.50 4.87 -0.40
C SER A 10 10.89 5.75 -1.46
N SER A 11 11.71 6.63 -2.05
CA SER A 11 11.38 7.34 -3.28
C SER A 11 11.44 6.46 -4.53
N CYS A 12 11.96 5.24 -4.42
CA CYS A 12 12.12 4.30 -5.52
C CYS A 12 12.94 4.82 -6.70
N GLN A 13 13.83 5.80 -6.50
CA GLN A 13 14.66 6.43 -7.54
C GLN A 13 15.35 5.43 -8.48
N GLN A 14 15.90 4.32 -7.96
CA GLN A 14 16.57 3.29 -8.78
C GLN A 14 15.62 2.45 -9.64
N SER A 15 14.31 2.61 -9.47
CA SER A 15 13.27 1.93 -10.26
C SER A 15 12.64 2.84 -11.32
N VAL A 16 13.16 4.06 -11.48
CA VAL A 16 12.74 5.00 -12.52
C VAL A 16 13.24 4.52 -13.88
N PRO A 17 12.37 4.30 -14.88
CA PRO A 17 12.79 3.96 -16.24
C PRO A 17 13.60 5.09 -16.88
N ALA A 18 14.44 4.74 -17.86
CA ALA A 18 15.16 5.74 -18.64
C ALA A 18 14.20 6.74 -19.31
N GLY A 19 14.58 8.02 -19.34
CA GLY A 19 13.78 9.10 -19.92
C GLY A 19 12.88 9.85 -18.94
N PHE A 20 12.86 9.47 -17.67
CA PHE A 20 12.18 10.21 -16.61
C PHE A 20 13.17 10.85 -15.63
N GLU A 21 12.74 11.93 -14.98
CA GLU A 21 13.47 12.56 -13.89
C GLU A 21 13.63 11.60 -12.69
N PRO A 22 14.76 11.60 -11.98
CA PRO A 22 14.97 10.69 -10.84
C PRO A 22 13.88 10.79 -9.76
N THR A 23 13.30 11.97 -9.56
CA THR A 23 12.27 12.22 -8.54
C THR A 23 10.86 11.96 -9.03
N VAL A 24 10.65 11.48 -10.27
CA VAL A 24 9.31 11.32 -10.87
C VAL A 24 8.37 10.52 -9.97
N LEU A 25 8.85 9.41 -9.40
CA LEU A 25 8.04 8.52 -8.56
C LEU A 25 7.55 9.20 -7.27
N GLN A 26 8.28 10.19 -6.76
CA GLN A 26 7.83 10.96 -5.59
C GLN A 26 6.64 11.85 -5.96
N SER A 27 6.70 12.52 -7.11
CA SER A 27 5.64 13.38 -7.63
C SER A 27 4.40 12.56 -8.01
N GLU A 28 4.60 11.41 -8.65
CA GLU A 28 3.53 10.46 -8.99
C GLU A 28 2.86 9.89 -7.73
N TRP A 29 3.65 9.50 -6.73
CA TRP A 29 3.12 9.03 -5.45
C TRP A 29 2.27 10.10 -4.76
N LYS A 30 2.76 11.35 -4.66
CA LYS A 30 2.01 12.48 -4.10
C LYS A 30 0.71 12.73 -4.86
N SER A 31 0.74 12.70 -6.19
CA SER A 31 -0.44 12.85 -7.04
C SER A 31 -1.48 11.76 -6.75
N ALA A 32 -1.06 10.50 -6.68
CA ALA A 32 -1.91 9.37 -6.33
C ALA A 32 -2.55 9.54 -4.93
N GLN A 33 -1.77 10.00 -3.93
CA GLN A 33 -2.29 10.27 -2.58
C GLN A 33 -3.36 11.37 -2.59
N MET A 34 -3.14 12.45 -3.35
CA MET A 34 -4.10 13.55 -3.50
C MET A 34 -5.39 13.09 -4.17
N ILE A 35 -5.30 12.27 -5.23
CA ILE A 35 -6.48 11.69 -5.89
C ILE A 35 -7.29 10.88 -4.87
N LEU A 36 -6.64 10.01 -4.08
CA LEU A 36 -7.32 9.22 -3.04
C LEU A 36 -7.92 10.07 -1.90
N GLY A 37 -7.48 11.33 -1.75
CA GLY A 37 -7.96 12.27 -0.75
C GLY A 37 -7.14 12.26 0.55
N VAL A 38 -5.91 11.74 0.52
CA VAL A 38 -4.98 11.82 1.65
C VAL A 38 -4.42 13.23 1.71
N LYS A 39 -4.64 13.92 2.83
CA LYS A 39 -4.16 15.29 3.06
C LYS A 39 -2.64 15.36 2.93
N GLU A 40 -2.10 16.44 2.37
CA GLU A 40 -0.67 16.63 2.20
C GLU A 40 0.11 16.49 3.52
N GLY A 41 -0.42 17.05 4.62
CA GLY A 41 0.18 16.90 5.97
C GLY A 41 0.18 15.48 6.53
N ASN A 42 -0.54 14.55 5.90
CA ASN A 42 -0.62 13.14 6.29
C ASN A 42 0.14 12.21 5.31
N GLN A 43 0.87 12.79 4.35
CA GLN A 43 1.73 12.07 3.41
C GLN A 43 3.17 12.11 3.93
N ILE A 44 3.71 10.96 4.30
CA ILE A 44 5.07 10.84 4.87
C ILE A 44 5.92 10.01 3.91
N LEU A 45 6.98 10.61 3.39
CA LEU A 45 7.92 9.96 2.50
C LEU A 45 9.31 9.94 3.13
N PHE A 46 9.83 8.74 3.37
CA PHE A 46 11.24 8.50 3.66
C PHE A 46 11.98 8.15 2.36
N ASP A 47 13.31 8.18 2.42
CA ASP A 47 14.18 7.91 1.28
C ASP A 47 15.20 6.80 1.57
N TYR A 48 14.73 5.67 2.11
CA TYR A 48 15.58 4.48 2.23
C TYR A 48 15.86 3.91 0.84
N GLU A 49 17.08 3.42 0.63
CA GLU A 49 17.46 2.80 -0.63
C GLU A 49 16.62 1.55 -0.91
N VAL A 50 16.09 1.44 -2.14
CA VAL A 50 15.31 0.26 -2.54
C VAL A 50 16.16 -1.00 -2.51
N ARG A 51 15.53 -2.14 -2.25
CA ARG A 51 16.16 -3.46 -2.16
C ARG A 51 17.17 -3.59 -1.01
N LYS A 52 17.27 -2.56 -0.15
CA LYS A 52 18.20 -2.45 0.98
C LYS A 52 17.49 -2.31 2.32
N PHE A 53 16.16 -2.50 2.36
CA PHE A 53 15.39 -2.36 3.61
C PHE A 53 15.84 -3.37 4.68
N GLY A 54 16.35 -4.54 4.29
CA GLY A 54 16.91 -5.50 5.23
C GLY A 54 18.09 -4.95 6.04
N GLU A 55 18.94 -4.14 5.40
CA GLU A 55 20.07 -3.46 6.04
C GLU A 55 19.57 -2.31 6.95
N ALA A 56 18.50 -1.63 6.53
CA ALA A 56 17.90 -0.51 7.25
C ALA A 56 16.78 -0.89 8.25
N ARG A 57 16.52 -2.19 8.50
CA ARG A 57 15.30 -2.63 9.24
C ARG A 57 15.14 -1.98 10.62
N GLN A 58 16.25 -1.75 11.32
CA GLN A 58 16.22 -1.20 12.66
C GLN A 58 15.85 0.29 12.64
N ALA A 59 16.40 1.05 11.69
CA ALA A 59 16.02 2.44 11.47
C ALA A 59 14.54 2.55 11.04
N ILE A 60 14.08 1.68 10.14
CA ILE A 60 12.67 1.60 9.72
C ILE A 60 11.76 1.34 10.93
N LEU A 61 12.13 0.42 11.82
CA LEU A 61 11.37 0.15 13.05
C LEU A 61 11.30 1.37 13.96
N GLU A 62 12.40 2.11 14.11
CA GLU A 62 12.44 3.33 14.93
C GLU A 62 11.50 4.42 14.38
N GLU A 63 11.46 4.58 13.06
CA GLU A 63 10.50 5.45 12.37
C GLU A 63 9.05 4.99 12.62
N LEU A 64 8.75 3.70 12.47
CA LEU A 64 7.42 3.15 12.75
C LEU A 64 6.99 3.35 14.21
N ILE A 65 7.92 3.19 15.17
CA ILE A 65 7.67 3.46 16.59
C ILE A 65 7.41 4.95 16.84
N ARG A 66 8.13 5.84 16.15
CA ARG A 66 7.87 7.29 16.21
C ARG A 66 6.47 7.60 15.70
N LEU A 67 6.14 7.12 14.50
CA LEU A 67 4.83 7.31 13.87
C LEU A 67 3.69 6.77 14.72
N LYS A 68 3.88 5.63 15.39
CA LYS A 68 2.90 5.10 16.34
C LYS A 68 2.57 6.08 17.46
N ARG A 69 3.56 6.77 18.03
CA ARG A 69 3.35 7.74 19.12
C ARG A 69 2.65 9.01 18.62
N GLU A 70 3.02 9.46 17.42
CA GLU A 70 2.50 10.70 16.83
C GLU A 70 1.08 10.53 16.28
N ILE A 71 0.84 9.47 15.50
CA ILE A 71 -0.43 9.22 14.82
C ILE A 71 -1.43 8.47 15.70
N ARG A 72 -0.96 7.52 16.53
CA ARG A 72 -1.79 6.60 17.33
C ARG A 72 -2.88 5.90 16.49
N PRO A 73 -2.51 5.16 15.43
CA PRO A 73 -3.49 4.59 14.50
C PRO A 73 -4.30 3.44 15.13
N ASP A 74 -5.62 3.47 14.92
CA ASP A 74 -6.53 2.38 15.27
C ASP A 74 -6.33 1.17 14.34
N VAL A 75 -6.13 1.43 13.04
CA VAL A 75 -5.94 0.43 11.99
C VAL A 75 -4.67 0.75 11.21
N VAL A 76 -3.85 -0.28 10.96
CA VAL A 76 -2.67 -0.19 10.09
C VAL A 76 -2.82 -1.17 8.95
N LEU A 77 -2.74 -0.65 7.71
CA LEU A 77 -2.67 -1.43 6.48
C LEU A 77 -1.19 -1.61 6.10
N LEU A 78 -0.77 -2.83 5.80
CA LEU A 78 0.61 -3.17 5.47
C LEU A 78 0.68 -4.20 4.32
N PRO A 79 1.82 -4.36 3.63
CA PRO A 79 1.96 -5.43 2.65
C PRO A 79 1.70 -6.81 3.27
N SER A 80 1.29 -7.77 2.44
CA SER A 80 1.26 -9.19 2.82
C SER A 80 2.66 -9.68 3.24
N ARG A 81 2.69 -10.57 4.23
CA ARG A 81 3.90 -11.26 4.69
C ARG A 81 4.37 -12.32 3.67
N ASP A 82 3.45 -12.76 2.82
CA ASP A 82 3.66 -13.73 1.75
C ASP A 82 3.97 -13.04 0.41
N ASP A 83 4.36 -11.76 0.46
CA ASP A 83 4.92 -11.06 -0.69
C ASP A 83 6.38 -11.46 -0.89
N VAL A 84 6.73 -11.88 -2.10
CA VAL A 84 8.11 -12.33 -2.41
C VAL A 84 9.12 -11.18 -2.49
N HIS A 85 8.67 -9.92 -2.52
CA HIS A 85 9.54 -8.75 -2.58
C HIS A 85 10.13 -8.43 -1.21
N GLN A 86 11.46 -8.47 -1.09
CA GLN A 86 12.18 -8.38 0.18
C GLN A 86 11.87 -7.11 0.99
N ASP A 87 11.67 -5.97 0.32
CA ASP A 87 11.34 -4.72 1.01
C ASP A 87 9.94 -4.77 1.64
N HIS A 88 8.98 -5.41 0.97
CA HIS A 88 7.62 -5.57 1.49
C HIS A 88 7.63 -6.46 2.73
N THR A 89 8.43 -7.53 2.71
CA THR A 89 8.63 -8.41 3.88
C THR A 89 9.18 -7.66 5.08
N VAL A 90 10.16 -6.76 4.88
CA VAL A 90 10.72 -5.95 5.97
C VAL A 90 9.65 -5.00 6.53
N ILE A 91 8.94 -4.25 5.67
CA ILE A 91 7.86 -3.36 6.14
C ILE A 91 6.79 -4.15 6.88
N ALA A 92 6.35 -5.29 6.34
CA ALA A 92 5.33 -6.11 6.99
C ALA A 92 5.77 -6.56 8.39
N GLN A 93 6.99 -7.10 8.52
CA GLN A 93 7.53 -7.57 9.79
C GLN A 93 7.69 -6.45 10.82
N GLU A 94 8.24 -5.31 10.40
CA GLU A 94 8.50 -4.19 11.31
C GLU A 94 7.21 -3.44 11.69
N CYS A 95 6.23 -3.34 10.78
CA CYS A 95 4.88 -2.85 11.11
C CYS A 95 4.21 -3.74 12.17
N ILE A 96 4.27 -5.06 12.02
CA ILE A 96 3.70 -5.99 13.02
C ILE A 96 4.35 -5.78 14.38
N ARG A 97 5.67 -5.61 14.45
CA ARG A 97 6.39 -5.37 15.71
C ARG A 97 6.01 -4.04 16.35
N ALA A 98 5.98 -2.96 15.57
CA ALA A 98 5.65 -1.62 16.06
C ALA A 98 4.18 -1.53 16.53
N PHE A 99 3.25 -2.07 15.73
CA PHE A 99 1.81 -1.89 15.88
C PHE A 99 1.07 -3.13 16.37
N LYS A 100 1.74 -4.09 17.03
CA LYS A 100 1.16 -5.36 17.52
C LYS A 100 -0.13 -5.28 18.37
N TYR A 101 -0.49 -4.09 18.83
CA TYR A 101 -1.70 -3.84 19.63
C TYR A 101 -2.78 -3.03 18.89
N SER A 102 -2.54 -2.60 17.66
CA SER A 102 -3.54 -1.99 16.76
C SER A 102 -4.25 -3.08 15.95
N SER A 103 -5.33 -2.74 15.25
CA SER A 103 -5.86 -3.58 14.18
C SER A 103 -4.87 -3.59 13.01
N LEU A 104 -4.54 -4.77 12.49
CA LEU A 104 -3.52 -4.99 11.47
C LEU A 104 -4.12 -5.78 10.32
N LEU A 105 -4.14 -5.17 9.14
CA LEU A 105 -4.66 -5.74 7.91
C LEU A 105 -3.57 -5.75 6.83
N GLN A 106 -3.41 -6.87 6.15
CA GLN A 106 -2.45 -6.99 5.06
C GLN A 106 -3.15 -6.85 3.71
N TYR A 107 -2.65 -5.96 2.85
CA TYR A 107 -3.18 -5.81 1.49
C TYR A 107 -2.51 -6.75 0.49
N GLU A 108 -3.24 -7.08 -0.55
CA GLU A 108 -2.82 -7.96 -1.64
C GLU A 108 -2.08 -7.20 -2.74
N LEU A 109 -1.01 -7.79 -3.24
CA LEU A 109 -0.31 -7.45 -4.49
C LEU A 109 -0.20 -8.73 -5.34
N PRO A 110 -1.20 -9.07 -6.18
CA PRO A 110 -1.31 -10.41 -6.79
C PRO A 110 -0.14 -10.83 -7.67
N TRP A 111 0.65 -9.88 -8.18
CA TRP A 111 1.84 -10.16 -8.97
C TRP A 111 3.04 -10.62 -8.12
N ASN A 112 3.00 -10.42 -6.81
CA ASN A 112 4.03 -10.84 -5.87
C ASN A 112 3.55 -11.93 -4.89
N ASN A 113 2.24 -12.00 -4.60
CA ASN A 113 1.71 -12.97 -3.64
C ASN A 113 1.50 -14.33 -4.30
N LEU A 114 2.35 -15.31 -3.96
CA LEU A 114 2.17 -16.71 -4.41
C LEU A 114 0.95 -17.36 -3.76
N GLN A 115 0.60 -16.90 -2.55
CA GLN A 115 -0.59 -17.25 -1.80
C GLN A 115 -1.12 -15.99 -1.12
N PHE A 116 -2.44 -15.87 -1.00
CA PHE A 116 -3.08 -14.77 -0.29
C PHE A 116 -4.36 -15.23 0.40
N THR A 117 -4.43 -15.04 1.72
CA THR A 117 -5.62 -15.33 2.52
C THR A 117 -6.55 -14.12 2.51
N ALA A 118 -7.59 -14.15 1.68
CA ALA A 118 -8.63 -13.12 1.68
C ALA A 118 -9.63 -13.37 2.83
N SER A 119 -9.36 -12.80 4.02
CA SER A 119 -10.14 -13.02 5.24
C SER A 119 -11.08 -11.87 5.61
N LEU A 120 -10.81 -10.65 5.12
CA LEU A 120 -11.70 -9.50 5.23
C LEU A 120 -11.98 -8.92 3.85
N PHE A 121 -13.24 -8.57 3.58
CA PHE A 121 -13.68 -7.95 2.33
C PHE A 121 -14.32 -6.59 2.61
N VAL A 122 -13.87 -5.57 1.88
CA VAL A 122 -14.43 -4.21 1.94
C VAL A 122 -15.13 -3.94 0.62
N SER A 123 -16.46 -3.88 0.65
CA SER A 123 -17.26 -3.62 -0.55
C SER A 123 -16.95 -2.25 -1.14
N LEU A 124 -16.84 -2.17 -2.46
CA LEU A 124 -16.59 -0.95 -3.21
C LEU A 124 -17.73 -0.62 -4.17
N THR A 125 -17.96 0.68 -4.36
CA THR A 125 -18.78 1.21 -5.45
C THR A 125 -17.96 1.29 -6.74
N ALA A 126 -18.64 1.34 -7.90
CA ALA A 126 -17.98 1.54 -9.18
C ALA A 126 -17.15 2.85 -9.22
N ALA A 127 -17.64 3.91 -8.58
CA ALA A 127 -16.93 5.18 -8.47
C ALA A 127 -15.62 5.05 -7.65
N GLN A 128 -15.62 4.25 -6.57
CA GLN A 128 -14.39 3.98 -5.80
C GLN A 128 -13.38 3.15 -6.61
N VAL A 129 -13.84 2.16 -7.38
CA VAL A 129 -12.97 1.40 -8.29
C VAL A 129 -12.34 2.32 -9.35
N ALA A 130 -13.14 3.21 -9.95
CA ALA A 130 -12.64 4.19 -10.91
C ALA A 130 -11.63 5.16 -10.29
N LYS A 131 -11.91 5.66 -9.07
CA LYS A 131 -10.99 6.53 -8.32
C LYS A 131 -9.66 5.84 -7.97
N LYS A 132 -9.70 4.55 -7.63
CA LYS A 132 -8.49 3.75 -7.44
C LYS A 132 -7.69 3.64 -8.75
N ALA A 133 -8.36 3.37 -9.87
CA ALA A 133 -7.71 3.29 -11.16
C ALA A 133 -7.06 4.63 -11.58
N GLU A 134 -7.74 5.75 -11.33
CA GLU A 134 -7.19 7.10 -11.53
C GLU A 134 -5.93 7.34 -10.69
N ALA A 135 -5.95 6.96 -9.41
CA ALA A 135 -4.80 7.09 -8.53
C ALA A 135 -3.60 6.23 -8.98
N VAL A 136 -3.84 5.02 -9.49
CA VAL A 136 -2.78 4.16 -10.03
C VAL A 136 -2.25 4.69 -11.37
N ALA A 137 -3.12 5.28 -12.20
CA ALA A 137 -2.73 5.89 -13.47
C ALA A 137 -1.81 7.11 -13.29
N ALA A 138 -1.80 7.74 -12.11
CA ALA A 138 -0.86 8.81 -11.78
C ALA A 138 0.60 8.37 -11.81
N TYR A 139 0.90 7.07 -11.72
CA TYR A 139 2.25 6.52 -11.91
C TYR A 139 2.55 6.30 -13.41
N ALA A 140 2.60 7.38 -14.17
CA ALA A 140 2.84 7.35 -15.62
C ALA A 140 4.15 6.63 -15.98
N SER A 141 5.21 6.83 -15.20
CA SER A 141 6.49 6.13 -15.34
C SER A 141 6.36 4.61 -15.19
N GLN A 142 5.36 4.14 -14.45
CA GLN A 142 5.12 2.72 -14.17
C GLN A 142 4.00 2.11 -15.02
N ALA A 143 3.41 2.87 -15.95
CA ALA A 143 2.27 2.43 -16.77
C ALA A 143 2.55 1.18 -17.64
N HIS A 144 3.82 0.89 -17.92
CA HIS A 144 4.24 -0.32 -18.64
C HIS A 144 3.96 -1.63 -17.88
N ARG A 145 3.62 -1.56 -16.59
CA ARG A 145 3.29 -2.73 -15.77
C ARG A 145 1.82 -3.09 -15.96
N ASN A 146 1.54 -4.34 -16.33
CA ASN A 146 0.18 -4.82 -16.60
C ASN A 146 -0.77 -4.68 -15.41
N TYR A 147 -0.24 -4.72 -14.18
CA TYR A 147 -1.04 -4.55 -12.97
C TYR A 147 -1.41 -3.10 -12.65
N CYS A 148 -0.86 -2.12 -13.38
CA CYS A 148 -1.26 -0.72 -13.32
C CYS A 148 -2.47 -0.42 -14.23
N GLN A 149 -2.90 -1.38 -15.05
CA GLN A 149 -4.00 -1.19 -16.00
C GLN A 149 -5.37 -1.16 -15.29
N PRO A 150 -6.27 -0.23 -15.64
CA PRO A 150 -7.61 -0.14 -15.04
C PRO A 150 -8.42 -1.45 -15.12
N GLU A 151 -8.26 -2.20 -16.20
CA GLU A 151 -8.93 -3.48 -16.42
C GLU A 151 -8.50 -4.52 -15.40
N PHE A 152 -7.20 -4.57 -15.06
CA PHE A 152 -6.67 -5.46 -14.04
C PHE A 152 -7.27 -5.12 -12.67
N LEU A 153 -7.22 -3.83 -12.28
CA LEU A 153 -7.76 -3.35 -11.01
C LEU A 153 -9.25 -3.66 -10.85
N ARG A 154 -10.03 -3.40 -11.91
CA ARG A 154 -11.47 -3.70 -11.94
C ARG A 154 -11.74 -5.20 -11.87
N SER A 155 -10.96 -6.00 -12.58
CA SER A 155 -11.13 -7.47 -12.58
C SER A 155 -10.83 -8.06 -11.21
N LEU A 156 -9.75 -7.65 -10.56
CA LEU A 156 -9.43 -8.07 -9.19
C LEU A 156 -10.54 -7.68 -8.21
N ALA A 157 -11.01 -6.43 -8.29
CA ALA A 157 -12.11 -5.97 -7.45
C ALA A 157 -13.40 -6.76 -7.68
N THR A 158 -13.66 -7.18 -8.92
CA THR A 158 -14.82 -8.02 -9.28
C THR A 158 -14.70 -9.41 -8.65
N VAL A 159 -13.53 -10.04 -8.74
CA VAL A 159 -13.27 -11.36 -8.13
C VAL A 159 -13.54 -11.30 -6.62
N ARG A 160 -12.98 -10.30 -5.92
CA ARG A 160 -13.20 -10.12 -4.47
C ARG A 160 -14.65 -9.75 -4.14
N GLY A 161 -15.31 -8.99 -5.01
CA GLY A 161 -16.74 -8.70 -4.90
C GLY A 161 -17.58 -9.98 -4.90
N VAL A 162 -17.39 -10.84 -5.90
CA VAL A 162 -18.11 -12.12 -6.01
C VAL A 162 -17.88 -13.00 -4.78
N GLN A 163 -16.64 -13.08 -4.28
CA GLN A 163 -16.32 -13.85 -3.06
C GLN A 163 -17.06 -13.36 -1.80
N SER A 164 -17.46 -12.10 -1.77
CA SER A 164 -18.12 -11.46 -0.61
C SER A 164 -19.59 -11.13 -0.83
N GLY A 165 -20.18 -11.53 -1.97
CA GLY A 165 -21.59 -11.24 -2.29
C GLY A 165 -21.85 -9.79 -2.73
N HIS A 166 -20.83 -9.07 -3.21
CA HIS A 166 -20.92 -7.68 -3.67
C HIS A 166 -20.51 -7.54 -5.15
N GLY A 167 -20.79 -6.39 -5.77
CA GLY A 167 -20.34 -6.11 -7.14
C GLY A 167 -18.82 -5.95 -7.25
N PHE A 168 -18.22 -5.22 -6.31
CA PHE A 168 -16.77 -5.02 -6.21
C PHE A 168 -16.36 -5.05 -4.73
N ALA A 169 -15.14 -5.51 -4.45
CA ALA A 169 -14.55 -5.40 -3.12
C ALA A 169 -13.02 -5.34 -3.20
N GLU A 170 -12.37 -4.85 -2.15
CA GLU A 170 -10.98 -5.16 -1.83
C GLU A 170 -10.92 -6.25 -0.77
N ALA A 171 -9.85 -7.04 -0.79
CA ALA A 171 -9.61 -8.09 0.19
C ALA A 171 -8.35 -7.79 1.00
N PHE A 172 -8.39 -8.18 2.27
CA PHE A 172 -7.29 -8.06 3.21
C PHE A 172 -7.11 -9.37 3.97
N ASP A 173 -5.88 -9.65 4.39
CA ASP A 173 -5.63 -10.66 5.41
C ASP A 173 -5.62 -10.01 6.81
N VAL A 174 -6.37 -10.57 7.75
CA VAL A 174 -6.51 -10.06 9.12
C VAL A 174 -5.46 -10.71 10.02
N ILE A 175 -4.44 -9.94 10.41
CA ILE A 175 -3.50 -10.37 11.45
C ILE A 175 -4.15 -10.23 12.83
N ARG A 176 -4.81 -9.08 13.06
CA ARG A 176 -5.48 -8.74 14.30
C ARG A 176 -6.59 -7.75 14.02
N TRP A 177 -7.74 -7.97 14.63
CA TRP A 177 -8.85 -7.03 14.61
C TRP A 177 -9.27 -6.72 16.04
N ASN A 178 -9.13 -5.46 16.44
CA ASN A 178 -9.65 -4.95 17.70
C ASN A 178 -10.98 -4.25 17.41
N LEU A 179 -12.01 -4.61 18.18
CA LEU A 179 -13.33 -3.98 18.19
C LEU A 179 -13.46 -3.01 19.36
#